data_AF-A0A958UW06-F1
#
_entry.id   AF-A0A958UW06-F1
#
_cell.length_a   1.000
_cell.length_b   1.000
_cell.length_c   1.000
_cell.angle_alpha   90.00
_cell.angle_beta   90.00
_cell.angle_gamma   90.00
#
_symmetry.space_group_name_H-M   'P 1'
#
loop_
_entity.id
_entity.type
_entity.pdbx_description
1 polymer ?
#
loop_
_entity_poly.entity_id
_entity_poly.type
_entity_poly.pdbx_seq_one_letter_code
_entity_poly.pdbx_strand_id
1 'polypeptide(L)' 'DNGNEVAWGTIGNASTSEGLFFEAFNAAGVMQVPMVISVWDDNYGISVPAKYQTTKE' A
#
# COMPACT_ATOMS: atom_id res chain seq x y z
N ASP A 1 -11.62 -20.01 9.30
CA ASP A 1 -10.65 -20.87 8.58
C ASP A 1 -9.32 -21.10 9.32
N ASN A 2 -9.26 -21.44 10.62
CA ASN A 2 -8.02 -21.85 11.33
C ASN A 2 -6.74 -21.00 11.06
N GLY A 3 -6.87 -19.71 10.73
CA GLY A 3 -5.73 -18.87 10.36
C GLY A 3 -5.20 -19.03 8.93
N ASN A 4 -5.95 -19.70 8.05
CA ASN A 4 -5.70 -19.79 6.61
C ASN A 4 -6.35 -18.65 5.83
N GLU A 5 -6.98 -17.68 6.50
CA GLU A 5 -7.52 -16.49 5.84
C GLU A 5 -6.38 -15.60 5.34
N VAL A 6 -6.63 -14.89 4.23
CA VAL A 6 -5.74 -13.86 3.68
C VAL A 6 -6.38 -12.50 3.88
N ALA A 7 -5.64 -11.57 4.46
CA ALA A 7 -6.08 -10.17 4.55
C ALA A 7 -5.95 -9.51 3.17
N TRP A 8 -7.02 -8.88 2.67
CA TRP A 8 -7.00 -8.18 1.38
C TRP A 8 -7.13 -6.67 1.58
N GLY A 9 -6.20 -5.91 1.02
CA GLY A 9 -6.19 -4.44 1.04
C GLY A 9 -6.07 -3.84 -0.35
N THR A 10 -6.70 -2.70 -0.56
CA THR A 10 -6.58 -1.91 -1.80
C THR A 10 -6.27 -0.47 -1.46
N ILE A 11 -5.26 0.12 -2.10
CA ILE A 11 -4.87 1.53 -1.91
C ILE A 11 -4.57 2.18 -3.25
N GLY A 12 -4.57 3.51 -3.31
CA GLY A 12 -4.07 4.27 -4.46
C GLY A 12 -2.56 4.45 -4.42
N ASN A 13 -1.95 4.78 -5.57
CA ASN A 13 -0.54 5.14 -5.70
C ASN A 13 -0.10 6.24 -4.72
N ALA A 14 -0.90 7.30 -4.56
CA ALA A 14 -0.60 8.40 -3.65
C ALA A 14 -0.40 7.95 -2.19
N SER A 15 -1.18 6.96 -1.74
CA SER A 15 -1.11 6.43 -0.38
C SER A 15 0.16 5.60 -0.14
N THR A 16 0.89 5.20 -1.18
CA THR A 16 2.20 4.55 -1.01
C THR A 16 3.27 5.50 -0.48
N SER A 17 3.06 6.82 -0.62
CA SER A 17 3.94 7.86 -0.07
C SER A 17 3.62 8.22 1.39
N GLU A 18 2.60 7.60 2.00
CA GLU A 18 2.29 7.80 3.42
C GLU A 18 3.18 6.93 4.32
N GLY A 19 3.64 7.47 5.45
CA GLY A 19 4.46 6.71 6.40
C GLY A 19 3.74 5.47 6.95
N LEU A 20 2.43 5.56 7.18
CA LEU A 20 1.60 4.47 7.67
C LEU A 20 1.63 3.24 6.75
N PHE A 21 1.77 3.45 5.43
CA PHE A 21 1.90 2.35 4.49
C PHE A 21 3.16 1.52 4.78
N PHE A 22 4.31 2.18 4.93
CA PHE A 22 5.57 1.48 5.23
C PHE A 22 5.60 0.86 6.62
N GLU A 23 5.03 1.54 7.62
CA GLU A 23 4.91 1.00 8.98
C GLU A 23 4.06 -0.27 9.01
N ALA A 24 2.88 -0.24 8.40
CA ALA A 24 1.98 -1.38 8.33
C ALA A 24 2.57 -2.53 7.51
N PHE A 25 3.20 -2.22 6.37
CA PHE A 25 3.83 -3.23 5.52
C PHE A 25 5.01 -3.92 6.23
N ASN A 26 5.84 -3.14 6.93
CA ASN A 26 6.94 -3.69 7.72
C ASN A 26 6.43 -4.55 8.89
N ALA A 27 5.42 -4.10 9.63
CA ALA A 27 4.83 -4.87 10.72
C ALA A 27 4.22 -6.19 10.21
N ALA A 28 3.52 -6.16 9.08
CA ALA A 28 2.99 -7.36 8.43
C ALA A 28 4.10 -8.34 8.02
N GLY A 29 5.23 -7.81 7.52
CA GLY A 29 6.42 -8.60 7.21
C GLY A 29 7.04 -9.24 8.45
N VAL A 30 7.21 -8.50 9.55
CA VAL A 30 7.76 -9.04 10.81
C VAL A 30 6.87 -10.12 11.40
N MET A 31 5.55 -9.92 11.39
CA MET A 31 4.58 -10.87 11.95
C MET A 31 4.20 -12.00 10.99
N GLN A 32 4.72 -11.99 9.75
CA GLN A 32 4.38 -12.97 8.71
C GLN A 32 2.87 -13.05 8.44
N VAL A 33 2.19 -11.90 8.41
CA VAL A 33 0.75 -11.85 8.17
C VAL A 33 0.45 -12.23 6.72
N PRO A 34 -0.40 -13.24 6.46
CA PRO A 34 -0.81 -13.57 5.10
C PRO A 34 -1.72 -12.46 4.56
N MET A 35 -1.20 -11.66 3.62
CA MET A 35 -1.95 -10.55 3.05
C MET A 35 -1.64 -10.32 1.57
N VAL A 36 -2.62 -9.73 0.87
CA VAL A 36 -2.49 -9.23 -0.49
C VAL A 36 -2.86 -7.75 -0.49
N ILE A 37 -1.96 -6.92 -1.02
CA ILE A 37 -2.20 -5.49 -1.21
C ILE A 37 -2.21 -5.18 -2.70
N SER A 38 -3.30 -4.60 -3.17
CA SER A 38 -3.39 -4.05 -4.52
C SER A 38 -3.19 -2.54 -4.49
N VAL A 39 -2.17 -2.06 -5.21
CA VAL A 39 -1.95 -0.63 -5.42
C VAL A 39 -2.51 -0.27 -6.79
N TRP A 40 -3.48 0.64 -6.81
CA TRP A 40 -4.05 1.19 -8.03
C TRP A 40 -3.29 2.45 -8.42
N ASP A 41 -2.61 2.40 -9.57
CA ASP A 41 -1.87 3.53 -10.11
C ASP A 41 -2.57 4.06 -11.36
N ASP A 42 -3.10 5.27 -11.26
CA ASP A 42 -3.70 6.04 -12.35
C ASP A 42 -2.91 7.32 -12.68
N ASN A 43 -1.68 7.47 -12.14
CA ASN A 43 -0.81 8.65 -12.18
C ASN A 43 -1.31 9.88 -11.38
N TYR A 44 -2.39 9.78 -10.60
CA TYR A 44 -2.93 10.92 -9.85
C TYR A 44 -3.39 10.55 -8.44
N GLY A 45 -3.01 11.37 -7.46
CA GLY A 45 -3.70 11.40 -6.17
C GLY A 45 -4.69 12.55 -6.15
N ILE A 46 -5.97 12.25 -6.38
CA ILE A 46 -7.08 13.22 -6.46
C ILE A 46 -6.87 14.25 -7.59
N SER A 47 -6.08 15.30 -7.33
CA SER A 47 -5.74 16.37 -8.28
C SER A 47 -4.24 16.54 -8.48
N VAL A 48 -3.43 15.80 -7.72
CA VAL A 48 -1.97 15.94 -7.70
C VAL A 48 -1.36 14.86 -8.59
N PRO A 49 -0.58 15.24 -9.62
CA PRO A 49 0.18 14.27 -10.43
C PRO A 49 1.23 13.53 -9.61
N ALA A 50 1.47 12.27 -9.97
CA ALA A 50 2.30 11.36 -9.21
C ALA A 50 3.77 11.84 -9.03
N LYS A 51 4.35 12.55 -10.02
CA LYS A 51 5.69 13.20 -9.91
C LYS A 51 5.89 14.10 -8.68
N TYR A 52 4.82 14.59 -8.06
CA TYR A 52 4.87 15.40 -6.82
C TYR A 52 4.65 14.57 -5.55
N GLN A 53 4.30 13.30 -5.70
CA GLN A 53 4.02 12.33 -4.64
C GLN A 53 5.14 11.31 -4.50
N THR A 54 5.80 10.91 -5.59
CA THR A 54 6.84 9.87 -5.61
C THR A 54 8.11 10.34 -6.32
N THR A 55 9.27 10.06 -5.74
CA THR A 55 10.58 10.57 -6.22
C THR A 55 11.10 9.96 -7.52
N LYS A 56 10.51 8.86 -8.00
CA LYS A 56 10.99 8.10 -9.17
C LYS A 56 10.10 8.23 -10.42
N GLU A 57 9.17 9.19 -10.42
CA GLU A 57 8.28 9.47 -11.54
C GLU A 57 8.71 10.68 -12.38
#